data_AF-A0A4Y4BZP6-F1
#
_entry.id   AF-A0A4Y4BZP6-F1
#
_cell.length_a   1.000
_cell.length_b   1.000
_cell.length_c   1.000
_cell.angle_alpha   90.00
_cell.angle_beta   90.00
_cell.angle_gamma   90.00
#
_symmetry.space_group_name_H-M   'P 1'
#
loop_
_entity.id
_entity.type
_entity.pdbx_description
1 polymer ?
#
loop_
_entity_poly.entity_id
_entity_poly.type
_entity_poly.pdbx_seq_one_letter_code
_entity_poly.pdbx_strand_id
1 'polypeptide(L)'
;MRTAPTLQGSLPHILGRMTTPSQQAPPPPDPAYHGPLVPTPKSGEEQIRDGHGTTRGDLLGFWRWAYSQTLDNALRGVLAEYLVGLALGGPDRDARVEWDA
;
A
#
# COMPACT_ATOMS: atom_id res chain seq x y z
N MET A 1 31.59 -64.58 22.45
CA MET A 1 31.53 -63.87 23.75
C MET A 1 31.94 -62.41 23.53
N ARG A 2 30.96 -61.54 23.28
CA ARG A 2 31.12 -60.08 23.30
C ARG A 2 29.70 -59.48 23.43
N THR A 3 29.41 -59.00 24.63
CA THR A 3 28.14 -58.37 25.03
C THR A 3 28.13 -56.91 24.56
N ALA A 4 27.01 -56.47 23.98
CA ALA A 4 26.76 -55.06 23.67
C ALA A 4 26.35 -54.30 24.95
N PRO A 5 26.78 -53.06 25.17
CA PRO A 5 26.35 -52.29 26.33
C PRO A 5 24.97 -51.63 26.09
N THR A 6 24.09 -51.80 27.07
CA THR A 6 22.79 -51.12 27.21
C THR A 6 23.02 -49.63 27.50
N LEU A 7 22.54 -48.75 26.64
CA LEU A 7 22.48 -47.30 26.92
C LEU A 7 21.12 -46.97 27.55
N GLN A 8 21.15 -46.80 28.87
CA GLN A 8 20.02 -46.33 29.68
C GLN A 8 19.97 -44.79 29.60
N GLY A 9 19.21 -44.25 28.66
CA GLY A 9 18.90 -42.82 28.59
C GLY A 9 17.56 -42.53 29.27
N SER A 10 17.61 -41.95 30.48
CA SER A 10 16.43 -41.44 31.18
C SER A 10 16.09 -40.05 30.63
N LEU A 11 14.99 -39.92 29.90
CA LEU A 11 14.47 -38.64 29.41
C LEU A 11 13.64 -37.98 30.53
N PRO A 12 13.91 -36.72 30.94
CA PRO A 12 13.00 -36.00 31.80
C PRO A 12 11.73 -35.63 31.01
N HIS A 13 10.58 -36.02 31.57
CA HIS A 13 9.24 -35.65 31.12
C HIS A 13 9.04 -34.13 31.30
N ILE A 14 9.46 -33.31 30.34
CA ILE A 14 9.13 -31.87 30.31
C ILE A 14 7.75 -31.74 29.66
N LEU A 15 6.70 -31.92 30.46
CA LEU A 15 5.35 -31.52 30.09
C LEU A 15 5.18 -30.03 30.42
N GLY A 16 5.71 -29.17 29.56
CA GLY A 16 5.43 -27.74 29.60
C GLY A 16 3.95 -27.51 29.27
N ARG A 17 3.22 -26.87 30.18
CA ARG A 17 1.83 -26.44 29.94
C ARG A 17 1.85 -25.48 28.74
N MET A 18 1.32 -25.91 27.60
CA MET A 18 0.98 -25.01 26.50
C MET A 18 -0.17 -24.13 26.99
N THR A 19 0.14 -23.01 27.62
CA THR A 19 -0.80 -21.91 27.75
C THR A 19 -0.97 -21.32 26.37
N THR A 20 -2.12 -21.57 25.73
CA THR A 20 -2.53 -20.87 24.52
C THR A 20 -2.35 -19.37 24.76
N PRO A 21 -1.58 -18.63 23.95
CA PRO A 21 -1.57 -17.18 24.07
C PRO A 21 -3.00 -16.70 23.83
N SER A 22 -3.58 -16.02 24.83
CA SER A 22 -4.83 -15.30 24.65
C SER A 22 -4.64 -14.37 23.46
N GLN A 23 -5.39 -14.61 22.37
CA GLN A 23 -5.50 -13.63 21.29
C GLN A 23 -6.16 -12.39 21.88
N GLN A 24 -5.33 -11.41 22.25
CA GLN A 24 -5.82 -10.11 22.62
C GLN A 24 -6.44 -9.50 21.37
N ALA A 25 -7.70 -9.08 21.46
CA ALA A 25 -8.37 -8.39 20.37
C ALA A 25 -7.49 -7.22 19.91
N PRO A 26 -7.39 -6.96 18.59
CA PRO A 26 -6.60 -5.84 18.12
C PRO A 26 -7.05 -4.56 18.84
N PRO A 27 -6.12 -3.68 19.24
CA PRO A 27 -6.50 -2.42 19.84
C PRO A 27 -7.46 -1.68 18.89
N PRO A 28 -8.44 -0.94 19.41
CA PRO A 28 -9.30 -0.12 18.58
C PRO A 28 -8.44 0.82 17.72
N PRO A 29 -8.88 1.13 16.48
CA PRO A 29 -8.14 2.05 15.63
C PRO A 29 -7.91 3.37 16.37
N ASP A 30 -6.74 3.97 16.12
CA ASP A 30 -6.42 5.30 16.64
C ASP A 30 -7.60 6.24 16.30
N PRO A 31 -8.17 7.00 17.24
CA PRO A 31 -9.19 7.99 16.91
C PRO A 31 -8.74 9.03 15.87
N ALA A 32 -7.43 9.16 15.61
CA ALA A 32 -6.85 9.94 14.51
C ALA A 32 -6.81 9.20 13.16
N TYR A 33 -7.14 7.91 13.11
CA TYR A 33 -7.21 7.14 11.87
C TYR A 33 -8.50 7.49 11.11
N HIS A 34 -8.36 8.18 10.00
CA HIS A 34 -9.48 8.60 9.15
C HIS A 34 -9.81 7.59 8.03
N GLY A 35 -9.24 6.38 8.07
CA GLY A 35 -9.38 5.41 7.00
C GLY A 35 -8.42 5.67 5.82
N PRO A 36 -8.49 4.83 4.77
CA PRO A 36 -7.77 5.07 3.52
C PRO A 36 -8.18 6.41 2.90
N LEU A 37 -7.19 7.18 2.44
CA LEU A 37 -7.46 8.39 1.68
C LEU A 37 -8.03 7.99 0.32
N VAL A 38 -9.29 8.35 0.07
CA VAL A 38 -9.93 8.13 -1.22
C VAL A 38 -9.68 9.36 -2.09
N PRO A 39 -8.79 9.31 -3.09
CA PRO A 39 -8.54 10.45 -3.94
C PRO A 39 -9.76 10.74 -4.81
N THR A 40 -10.26 11.98 -4.74
CA THR A 40 -11.25 12.47 -5.71
C THR A 40 -10.52 12.95 -6.97
N PRO A 41 -11.00 12.58 -8.18
CA PRO A 41 -10.46 13.11 -9.43
C PRO A 41 -10.46 14.63 -9.43
N LYS A 42 -9.38 15.19 -9.96
CA LYS A 42 -9.22 16.64 -10.12
C LYS A 42 -9.52 17.02 -11.56
N SER A 43 -10.10 18.18 -11.78
CA SER A 43 -10.44 18.64 -13.15
C SER A 43 -9.23 19.21 -13.88
N GLY A 44 -8.22 19.69 -13.14
CA GLY A 44 -7.10 20.46 -13.67
C GLY A 44 -7.34 21.97 -13.63
N GLU A 45 -8.58 22.41 -13.42
CA GLU A 45 -8.96 23.83 -13.34
C GLU A 45 -8.68 24.44 -11.96
N GLU A 46 -8.30 23.62 -10.98
CA GLU A 46 -7.99 24.07 -9.63
C GLU A 46 -6.83 25.06 -9.64
N GLN A 47 -7.06 26.25 -9.06
CA GLN A 47 -6.06 27.32 -9.01
C GLN A 47 -5.05 27.09 -7.90
N ILE A 48 -3.77 27.15 -8.24
CA ILE A 48 -2.66 27.19 -7.28
C ILE A 48 -2.48 28.64 -6.85
N ARG A 49 -2.66 28.91 -5.56
CA ARG A 49 -2.57 30.25 -4.96
C ARG A 49 -1.45 30.32 -3.94
N ASP A 50 -0.85 31.49 -3.79
CA ASP A 50 0.08 31.76 -2.69
C ASP A 50 -0.66 32.06 -1.37
N GLY A 51 0.10 32.27 -0.29
CA GLY A 51 -0.45 32.61 1.03
C GLY A 51 -1.24 33.93 1.08
N HIS A 52 -1.18 34.75 0.04
CA HIS A 52 -1.96 35.99 -0.10
C HIS A 52 -3.18 35.81 -1.02
N GLY A 53 -3.44 34.58 -1.50
CA GLY A 53 -4.57 34.26 -2.37
C GLY A 53 -4.34 34.59 -3.85
N THR A 54 -3.15 35.06 -4.23
CA THR A 54 -2.84 35.39 -5.64
C THR A 54 -2.62 34.10 -6.43
N THR A 55 -3.29 33.96 -7.57
CA THR A 55 -3.14 32.79 -8.46
C THR A 55 -1.77 32.80 -9.12
N ARG A 56 -1.05 31.67 -9.00
CA ARG A 56 0.29 31.44 -9.55
C ARG A 56 0.32 30.40 -10.67
N GLY A 57 -0.76 29.64 -10.83
CA GLY A 57 -0.94 28.64 -11.88
C GLY A 57 -2.20 27.83 -11.63
N ASP A 58 -2.33 26.74 -12.37
CA ASP A 58 -3.40 25.76 -12.22
C ASP A 58 -2.82 24.33 -12.21
N LEU A 59 -3.65 23.38 -11.78
CA LEU A 59 -3.24 21.99 -11.65
C LEU A 59 -2.94 21.34 -13.01
N LEU A 60 -3.64 21.75 -14.08
CA LEU A 60 -3.35 21.32 -15.44
C LEU A 60 -1.94 21.73 -15.90
N GLY A 61 -1.52 22.96 -15.59
CA GLY A 61 -0.18 23.47 -15.85
C GLY A 61 0.88 22.68 -15.11
N PHE A 62 0.62 22.35 -13.83
CA PHE A 62 1.49 21.45 -13.06
C PHE A 62 1.63 20.07 -13.71
N TRP A 63 0.51 19.42 -14.08
CA TRP A 63 0.55 18.10 -14.69
C TRP A 63 1.28 18.09 -16.04
N ARG A 64 1.08 19.12 -16.86
CA ARG A 64 1.82 19.28 -18.12
C ARG A 64 3.32 19.41 -17.85
N TRP A 65 3.72 20.25 -16.89
CA TRP A 65 5.14 20.41 -16.55
C TRP A 65 5.75 19.12 -16.00
N ALA A 66 5.06 18.41 -15.09
CA ALA A 66 5.58 17.23 -14.42
C ALA A 66 5.54 15.95 -15.26
N TYR A 67 4.53 15.77 -16.12
CA TYR A 67 4.19 14.47 -16.69
C TYR A 67 4.10 14.44 -18.23
N SER A 68 4.51 15.50 -18.94
CA SER A 68 4.50 15.49 -20.41
C SER A 68 5.48 14.48 -21.03
N GLN A 69 6.49 14.02 -20.30
CA GLN A 69 7.40 12.96 -20.75
C GLN A 69 6.79 11.57 -20.45
N THR A 70 5.66 11.25 -21.06
CA THR A 70 4.84 10.08 -20.73
C THR A 70 5.52 8.72 -20.95
N LEU A 71 6.58 8.68 -21.77
CA LEU A 71 7.35 7.46 -22.07
C LEU A 71 8.59 7.28 -21.17
N ASP A 72 8.83 8.20 -20.24
CA ASP A 72 9.87 8.00 -19.23
C ASP A 72 9.56 6.78 -18.35
N ASN A 73 10.60 6.18 -17.78
CA ASN A 73 10.50 4.92 -17.05
C ASN A 73 9.53 4.99 -15.86
N ALA A 74 9.41 6.16 -15.22
CA ALA A 74 8.50 6.37 -14.10
C ALA A 74 7.01 6.35 -14.52
N LEU A 75 6.68 6.82 -15.73
CA LEU A 75 5.29 6.96 -16.19
C LEU A 75 4.85 5.84 -17.14
N ARG A 76 5.79 5.12 -17.75
CA ARG A 76 5.48 4.07 -18.73
C ARG A 76 4.54 3.00 -18.18
N GLY A 77 4.71 2.60 -16.92
CA GLY A 77 3.84 1.62 -16.27
C GLY A 77 2.41 2.14 -16.07
N VAL A 78 2.27 3.39 -15.61
CA VAL A 78 0.97 4.04 -15.40
C VAL A 78 0.23 4.25 -16.73
N LEU A 79 0.95 4.65 -17.77
CA LEU A 79 0.39 4.78 -19.12
C LEU A 79 -0.11 3.43 -19.65
N ALA A 80 0.66 2.36 -19.47
CA ALA A 80 0.25 1.02 -19.89
C ALA A 80 -1.01 0.54 -19.14
N GLU A 81 -1.09 0.76 -17.82
CA GLU A 81 -2.29 0.46 -17.01
C GLU A 81 -3.52 1.21 -17.56
N TYR A 82 -3.37 2.51 -17.84
CA TYR A 82 -4.45 3.31 -18.39
C TYR A 82 -4.91 2.83 -19.77
N LEU A 83 -3.99 2.49 -20.67
CA LEU A 83 -4.31 1.96 -22.00
C LEU A 83 -5.06 0.62 -21.93
N VAL A 84 -4.67 -0.27 -21.00
CA VAL A 84 -5.40 -1.52 -20.77
C VAL A 84 -6.80 -1.24 -20.24
N GLY A 85 -6.96 -0.32 -19.29
CA GLY A 85 -8.28 0.11 -18.81
C GLY A 85 -9.17 0.62 -19.95
N LEU A 86 -8.64 1.48 -20.82
CA LEU A 86 -9.39 1.94 -22.00
C LEU A 86 -9.84 0.80 -22.91
N ALA A 87 -8.99 -0.20 -23.14
CA ALA A 87 -9.32 -1.36 -23.96
C ALA A 87 -10.43 -2.23 -23.34
N LEU A 88 -10.62 -2.16 -22.01
CA LEU A 88 -11.65 -2.89 -21.27
C LEU A 88 -12.94 -2.08 -21.06
N GLY A 89 -13.05 -0.87 -21.61
CA GLY A 89 -14.22 0.00 -21.48
C GLY A 89 -14.07 1.14 -20.47
N GLY A 90 -12.87 1.34 -19.94
CA GLY A 90 -12.53 2.39 -18.98
C GLY A 90 -11.82 1.82 -17.75
N PRO A 91 -11.03 2.62 -17.01
CA PRO A 91 -10.49 2.19 -15.73
C PRO A 91 -11.62 1.96 -14.71
N ASP A 92 -11.51 0.92 -13.89
CA ASP A 92 -12.51 0.53 -12.87
C ASP A 92 -12.75 1.59 -11.77
N ARG A 93 -11.92 2.64 -11.76
CA ARG A 93 -11.90 3.71 -10.75
C ARG A 93 -11.56 5.04 -11.41
N ASP A 94 -12.16 6.11 -10.91
CA ASP A 94 -11.94 7.45 -11.44
C ASP A 94 -10.54 8.00 -11.11
N ALA A 95 -9.87 7.46 -10.09
CA ALA A 95 -8.51 7.80 -9.70
C ALA A 95 -7.67 6.56 -9.41
N ARG A 96 -6.42 6.52 -9.88
CA ARG A 96 -5.49 5.41 -9.63
C ARG A 96 -5.11 5.35 -8.15
N VAL A 97 -5.10 4.14 -7.59
CA VAL A 97 -4.58 3.84 -6.24
C VAL A 97 -3.20 3.24 -6.40
N GLU A 98 -2.23 3.74 -5.64
CA GLU A 98 -0.86 3.21 -5.65
C GLU A 98 -0.82 1.82 -5.02
N TRP A 99 0.16 1.01 -5.41
CA TRP A 99 0.18 -0.42 -5.09
C TRP A 99 0.35 -0.81 -3.61
N ASP A 100 0.49 0.13 -2.67
CA ASP A 100 0.55 -0.12 -1.22
C ASP A 100 -0.20 0.95 -0.40
N ALA A 101 -1.17 1.64 -1.01
CA ALA A 101 -1.93 2.72 -0.37
C ALA A 101 -3.10 2.22 0.52
#